data_AF-A0A9N9M0R6-F1
#
_entry.id   AF-A0A9N9M0R6-F1
#
_cell.length_a   1.000
_cell.length_b   1.000
_cell.length_c   1.000
_cell.angle_alpha   90.00
_cell.angle_beta   90.00
_cell.angle_gamma   90.00
#
_symmetry.space_group_name_H-M   'P 1'
#
loop_
_entity.id
_entity.type
_entity.pdbx_description
1 polymer ?
#
loop_
_entity_poly.entity_id
_entity_poly.type
_entity_poly.pdbx_seq_one_letter_code
_entity_poly.pdbx_strand_id
1 'polypeptide(L)'
;MTAPQSSIPLTILSMAQSVKIPSFRTSFLTVATLFAALLIYRIIYNLYFHTLAKFPGPWWAAVSSLPDAIIAAHRKEVTWFNLSSRNMEARLKFTNRSPDLSPHYLPLPTQVFCIRDGNRHRAVRKAVSGGFTIGAIQKTWESKIDGLIHLWLQEITARAKRGEEI
;
A
#
# COMPACT_ATOMS: atom_id res chain seq x y z
N MET A 1 -53.35 40.19 41.40
CA MET A 1 -52.57 39.09 40.78
C MET A 1 -53.08 38.90 39.36
N THR A 2 -52.43 39.52 38.39
CA THR A 2 -52.78 39.43 36.96
C THR A 2 -51.51 39.00 36.22
N ALA A 3 -51.54 37.80 35.64
CA ALA A 3 -50.40 37.21 34.94
C ALA A 3 -49.97 38.06 33.73
N PRO A 4 -48.67 38.15 33.40
CA PRO A 4 -48.23 38.84 32.20
C PRO A 4 -48.55 37.99 30.96
N GLN A 5 -49.42 38.50 30.09
CA GLN A 5 -49.64 37.91 28.77
C GLN A 5 -48.39 38.14 27.91
N SER A 6 -47.60 37.08 27.71
CA SER A 6 -46.47 37.07 26.79
C SER A 6 -47.00 37.05 25.35
N SER A 7 -47.29 38.23 24.79
CA SER A 7 -47.66 38.39 23.38
C SER A 7 -46.44 38.15 22.50
N ILE A 8 -46.29 36.92 22.02
CA ILE A 8 -45.34 36.60 20.95
C ILE A 8 -45.74 37.47 19.74
N PRO A 9 -44.83 38.28 19.17
CA PRO A 9 -45.19 39.18 18.08
C PRO A 9 -45.63 38.37 16.86
N LEU A 10 -46.80 38.71 16.31
CA LEU A 10 -47.42 38.07 15.13
C LEU A 10 -46.49 37.99 13.91
N THR A 11 -45.46 38.82 13.89
CA THR A 11 -44.35 38.80 12.92
C THR A 11 -43.61 37.47 12.91
N ILE A 12 -43.38 36.83 14.07
CA ILE A 12 -42.69 35.52 14.16
C ILE A 12 -43.59 34.41 13.60
N LEU A 13 -44.90 34.50 13.79
CA LEU A 13 -45.86 33.52 13.26
C LEU A 13 -46.00 33.62 11.73
N SER A 14 -45.94 34.85 11.19
CA SER A 14 -45.96 35.12 9.75
C SER A 14 -44.71 34.63 9.02
N MET A 15 -43.53 34.71 9.66
CA MET A 15 -42.28 34.21 9.07
C MET A 15 -42.24 32.67 8.95
N ALA A 16 -43.00 31.94 9.76
CA ALA A 16 -43.05 30.47 9.71
C ALA A 16 -43.85 29.91 8.51
N GLN A 17 -44.68 30.74 7.85
CA GLN A 17 -45.67 30.27 6.87
C GLN A 17 -45.18 30.20 5.41
N SER A 18 -43.93 30.55 5.10
CA SER A 18 -43.43 30.58 3.71
C SER A 18 -42.44 29.45 3.36
N VAL A 19 -42.15 28.53 4.27
CA VAL A 19 -41.28 27.38 4.00
C VAL A 19 -42.06 26.33 3.20
N LYS A 20 -41.95 26.39 1.87
CA LYS A 20 -42.47 25.33 0.99
C LYS A 20 -41.70 24.04 1.25
N ILE A 21 -42.34 23.08 1.90
CA ILE A 21 -41.74 21.76 2.16
C ILE A 21 -41.49 21.09 0.80
N PRO A 22 -40.23 20.78 0.44
CA PRO A 22 -39.94 20.13 -0.83
C PRO A 22 -40.56 18.73 -0.84
N SER A 23 -41.16 18.36 -1.97
CA SER A 23 -41.68 17.01 -2.17
C SER A 23 -40.55 15.99 -2.00
N PHE A 24 -40.85 14.81 -1.44
CA PHE A 24 -39.87 13.74 -1.24
C PHE A 24 -39.07 13.42 -2.53
N ARG A 25 -39.73 13.47 -3.69
CA ARG A 25 -39.09 13.28 -4.99
C ARG A 25 -38.04 14.37 -5.29
N THR A 26 -38.36 15.63 -5.01
CA THR A 26 -37.43 16.74 -5.21
C THR A 26 -36.26 16.68 -4.24
N SER A 27 -36.50 16.31 -2.98
CA SER A 27 -35.44 16.14 -1.97
C SER A 27 -34.50 14.98 -2.31
N PHE A 28 -35.04 13.88 -2.83
CA PHE A 28 -34.22 12.75 -3.27
C PHE A 28 -33.35 13.12 -4.47
N LEU A 29 -33.94 13.78 -5.48
CA LEU A 29 -33.21 14.22 -6.66
C LEU A 29 -32.10 15.21 -6.31
N THR A 30 -32.35 16.18 -5.43
CA THR A 30 -31.31 17.14 -5.03
C THR A 30 -30.17 16.47 -4.29
N VAL A 31 -30.45 15.53 -3.39
CA VAL A 31 -29.40 14.75 -2.69
C VAL A 31 -28.61 13.88 -3.68
N ALA A 32 -29.28 13.21 -4.61
CA ALA A 32 -28.63 12.40 -5.64
C ALA A 32 -27.74 13.25 -6.56
N THR A 33 -28.22 14.42 -6.99
CA THR A 33 -27.44 15.36 -7.80
C THR A 33 -26.23 15.91 -7.03
N LEU A 34 -26.40 16.27 -5.76
CA LEU A 34 -25.30 16.76 -4.93
C LEU A 34 -24.25 15.65 -4.72
N PHE A 35 -24.67 14.42 -4.48
CA PHE A 35 -23.78 13.27 -4.35
C PHE A 35 -22.99 13.00 -5.64
N ALA A 36 -23.67 13.01 -6.79
CA ALA A 36 -23.02 12.87 -8.09
C ALA A 36 -22.01 13.99 -8.36
N ALA A 37 -22.35 15.24 -8.03
CA ALA A 37 -21.45 16.39 -8.16
C ALA A 37 -20.20 16.23 -7.27
N LEU A 38 -20.35 15.76 -6.03
CA LEU A 38 -19.23 15.50 -5.12
C LEU A 38 -18.33 14.36 -5.62
N LEU A 39 -18.91 13.31 -6.20
CA LEU A 39 -18.13 12.24 -6.83
C LEU A 39 -17.32 12.77 -8.01
N ILE A 40 -17.93 13.52 -8.92
CA ILE A 40 -17.26 14.11 -10.09
C ILE A 40 -16.15 15.07 -9.64
N TYR A 41 -16.41 15.94 -8.67
CA TYR A 41 -15.41 16.83 -8.09
C TYR A 41 -14.21 16.04 -7.53
N ARG A 42 -14.46 14.97 -6.76
CA ARG A 42 -13.41 14.13 -6.19
C ARG A 42 -12.56 13.46 -7.28
N ILE A 43 -13.17 13.01 -8.36
CA ILE A 43 -12.47 12.39 -9.50
C ILE A 43 -11.54 13.41 -10.16
N ILE A 44 -12.04 14.61 -10.47
CA ILE A 44 -11.26 15.66 -11.11
C ILE A 44 -10.13 16.13 -10.19
N TYR A 45 -10.41 16.34 -8.90
CA TYR A 45 -9.40 16.72 -7.91
C TYR A 45 -8.28 15.67 -7.81
N ASN A 46 -8.63 14.39 -7.74
CA ASN A 46 -7.64 13.31 -7.66
C ASN A 46 -6.81 13.14 -8.92
N LEU A 47 -7.40 13.34 -10.10
CA LEU A 47 -6.71 13.14 -11.37
C LEU A 47 -5.73 14.29 -11.69
N TYR A 48 -6.07 15.52 -11.31
CA TYR A 48 -5.31 16.71 -11.72
C TYR A 48 -4.63 17.47 -10.58
N PHE A 49 -5.30 17.60 -9.43
CA PHE A 49 -4.89 18.51 -8.36
C PHE A 49 -4.27 17.81 -7.15
N HIS A 50 -4.32 16.48 -7.10
CA HIS A 50 -3.73 15.72 -6.00
C HIS A 50 -2.21 15.55 -6.17
N THR A 51 -1.46 15.63 -5.06
CA THR A 51 0.01 15.56 -5.07
C THR A 51 0.56 14.26 -5.66
N LEU A 52 -0.21 13.17 -5.63
CA LEU A 52 0.15 11.90 -6.28
C LEU A 52 -0.15 11.83 -7.78
N ALA A 53 -0.86 12.81 -8.37
CA ALA A 53 -1.10 12.87 -9.82
C ALA A 53 0.19 13.05 -10.64
N LYS A 54 1.28 13.47 -10.00
CA LYS A 54 2.61 13.59 -10.61
C LYS A 54 3.23 12.24 -10.98
N PHE A 55 2.77 11.13 -10.39
CA PHE A 55 3.29 9.80 -10.69
C PHE A 55 2.41 9.16 -11.78
N PRO A 56 2.97 8.78 -12.94
CA PRO A 56 2.19 8.21 -14.03
C PRO A 56 1.67 6.82 -13.62
N GLY A 57 0.35 6.69 -13.54
CA GLY A 57 -0.35 5.44 -13.27
C GLY A 57 -1.60 5.31 -14.15
N PRO A 58 -2.21 4.11 -14.21
CA PRO A 58 -3.46 3.91 -14.95
C PRO A 58 -4.56 4.83 -14.41
N TRP A 59 -5.22 5.58 -15.29
CA TRP A 59 -6.17 6.63 -14.91
C TRP A 59 -7.33 6.13 -14.03
N TRP A 60 -7.78 4.89 -14.21
CA TRP A 60 -8.84 4.27 -13.40
C TRP A 60 -8.43 4.01 -11.94
N ALA A 61 -7.13 3.81 -11.66
CA ALA A 61 -6.61 3.66 -10.29
C ALA A 61 -6.57 5.01 -9.54
N ALA A 62 -6.44 6.13 -10.27
CA ALA A 62 -6.49 7.48 -9.69
C ALA A 62 -7.93 7.94 -9.39
N VAL A 63 -8.89 7.47 -10.19
CA VAL A 63 -10.33 7.82 -10.08
C VAL A 63 -10.97 7.26 -8.81
N SER A 64 -10.48 6.13 -8.30
CA SER A 64 -11.09 5.45 -7.16
C SER A 64 -10.03 4.85 -6.24
N SER A 65 -10.10 5.15 -4.93
CA SER A 65 -9.32 4.44 -3.89
C SER A 65 -9.90 3.07 -3.56
N LEU A 66 -10.84 2.58 -4.39
CA LEU A 66 -11.51 1.29 -4.25
C LEU A 66 -10.56 0.10 -4.46
N PRO A 67 -9.62 0.10 -5.42
CA PRO A 67 -8.65 -0.99 -5.53
C PRO A 67 -7.83 -1.17 -4.25
N ASP A 68 -7.34 -0.06 -3.66
CA ASP A 68 -6.61 -0.09 -2.40
C ASP A 68 -7.48 -0.59 -1.23
N ALA A 69 -8.73 -0.13 -1.17
CA ALA A 69 -9.68 -0.56 -0.14
C ALA A 69 -10.11 -2.03 -0.31
N ILE A 70 -10.25 -2.53 -1.54
CA ILE A 70 -10.57 -3.92 -1.85
C ILE A 70 -9.37 -4.81 -1.52
N ILE A 71 -8.15 -4.39 -1.88
CA ILE A 71 -6.91 -5.10 -1.51
C ILE A 71 -6.77 -5.14 0.02
N ALA A 72 -7.04 -4.03 0.70
CA ALA A 72 -7.02 -3.96 2.16
C ALA A 72 -8.13 -4.80 2.82
N ALA A 73 -9.31 -4.88 2.22
CA ALA A 73 -10.45 -5.66 2.74
C ALA A 73 -10.32 -7.16 2.45
N HIS A 74 -9.71 -7.55 1.32
CA HIS A 74 -9.54 -8.96 0.93
C HIS A 74 -8.30 -9.61 1.55
N ARG A 75 -7.27 -8.85 1.93
CA ARG A 75 -6.07 -9.39 2.54
C ARG A 75 -6.10 -9.30 4.06
N LYS A 76 -6.20 -10.46 4.73
CA LYS A 76 -5.94 -10.69 6.17
C LYS A 76 -4.46 -10.42 6.56
N GLU A 77 -3.86 -9.33 6.08
CA GLU A 77 -2.40 -9.13 6.13
C GLU A 77 -1.88 -8.52 7.44
N VAL A 78 -2.75 -8.15 8.39
CA VAL A 78 -2.30 -7.61 9.68
C VAL A 78 -1.80 -8.73 10.63
N THR A 79 -2.20 -9.98 10.42
CA THR A 79 -1.89 -11.08 11.36
C THR A 79 -0.46 -11.61 11.20
N TRP A 80 0.06 -11.70 9.98
CA TRP A 80 1.42 -12.19 9.72
C TRP A 80 2.50 -11.18 10.12
N PHE A 81 2.24 -9.88 9.95
CA PHE A 81 3.14 -8.83 10.39
C PHE A 81 3.26 -8.79 11.92
N ASN A 82 2.13 -8.96 12.63
CA ASN A 82 2.10 -9.00 14.10
C ASN A 82 2.69 -10.29 14.70
N LEU A 83 2.56 -11.43 14.02
CA LEU A 83 3.19 -12.68 14.47
C LEU A 83 4.71 -12.66 14.22
N SER A 84 5.12 -12.13 13.07
CA SER A 84 6.53 -11.97 12.70
C SER A 84 7.24 -10.97 13.62
N SER A 85 6.61 -9.84 13.96
CA SER A 85 7.19 -8.85 14.89
C SER A 85 7.37 -9.38 16.31
N ARG A 86 6.39 -10.12 16.85
CA ARG A 86 6.49 -10.77 18.17
C ARG A 86 7.59 -11.85 18.22
N ASN A 87 7.72 -12.64 17.16
CA ASN A 87 8.80 -13.64 17.04
C ASN A 87 10.17 -12.98 16.78
N MET A 88 10.20 -11.81 16.14
CA MET A 88 11.42 -11.05 15.86
C MET A 88 11.95 -10.38 17.13
N GLU A 89 11.11 -9.83 18.01
CA GLU A 89 11.55 -9.33 19.32
C GLU A 89 12.16 -10.43 20.19
N ALA A 90 11.57 -11.63 20.17
CA ALA A 90 12.13 -12.80 20.87
C ALA A 90 13.50 -13.20 20.29
N ARG A 91 13.69 -13.10 18.96
CA ARG A 91 14.92 -13.48 18.27
C ARG A 91 16.01 -12.40 18.34
N LEU A 92 15.64 -11.12 18.40
CA LEU A 92 16.56 -9.99 18.60
C LEU A 92 17.19 -10.01 20.01
N LYS A 93 16.46 -10.51 21.01
CA LYS A 93 17.03 -10.78 22.35
C LYS A 93 18.16 -11.82 22.32
N PHE A 94 18.17 -12.73 21.34
CA PHE A 94 19.25 -13.70 21.12
C PHE A 94 20.42 -13.13 20.29
N THR A 95 20.17 -12.20 19.37
CA THR A 95 21.22 -11.67 18.47
C THR A 95 22.05 -10.53 19.07
N ASN A 96 21.69 -10.01 20.25
CA ASN A 96 22.40 -8.90 20.90
C ASN A 96 23.78 -9.29 21.49
N ARG A 97 24.35 -10.43 21.09
CA ARG A 97 25.65 -10.94 21.55
C ARG A 97 26.72 -11.00 20.45
N SER A 98 26.42 -10.66 19.19
CA SER A 98 27.41 -10.78 18.09
C SER A 98 27.47 -9.51 17.23
N PRO A 99 28.58 -8.75 17.26
CA PRO A 99 28.75 -7.55 16.44
C PRO A 99 29.21 -7.82 14.98
N ASP A 100 29.13 -9.06 14.50
CA ASP A 100 29.76 -9.50 13.23
C ASP A 100 28.79 -9.92 12.11
N LEU A 101 27.48 -9.71 12.25
CA LEU A 101 26.53 -10.25 11.28
C LEU A 101 26.69 -9.60 9.89
N SER A 102 27.13 -10.45 8.95
CA SER A 102 27.20 -10.21 7.51
C SER A 102 25.87 -9.71 6.94
N PRO A 103 25.88 -8.84 5.91
CA PRO A 103 24.69 -8.13 5.40
C PRO A 103 23.58 -9.01 4.78
N HIS A 104 23.78 -10.33 4.71
CA HIS A 104 22.85 -11.25 4.04
C HIS A 104 21.63 -11.66 4.89
N TYR A 105 21.62 -11.39 6.20
CA TYR A 105 20.51 -11.77 7.10
C TYR A 105 19.91 -10.57 7.83
N LEU A 106 19.74 -9.47 7.10
CA LEU A 106 19.00 -8.33 7.59
C LEU A 106 17.50 -8.71 7.75
N PRO A 107 16.87 -8.53 8.93
CA PRO A 107 15.46 -8.87 9.15
C PRO A 107 14.57 -8.19 8.11
N LEU A 108 13.44 -8.80 7.69
CA LEU A 108 12.55 -8.29 6.63
C LEU A 108 12.38 -6.75 6.53
N PRO A 109 12.21 -5.97 7.62
CA PRO A 109 12.14 -4.49 7.54
C PRO A 109 13.45 -3.78 7.11
N THR A 110 14.52 -4.52 6.84
CA THR A 110 15.85 -4.01 6.49
C THR A 110 16.37 -4.51 5.15
N GLN A 111 15.56 -5.23 4.37
CA GLN A 111 15.86 -5.53 2.98
C GLN A 111 15.80 -4.26 2.13
N VAL A 112 16.65 -4.15 1.10
CA VAL A 112 16.69 -2.99 0.18
C VAL A 112 15.29 -2.63 -0.31
N PHE A 113 14.46 -3.61 -0.65
CA PHE A 113 13.11 -3.38 -1.18
C PHE A 113 12.07 -2.92 -0.15
N CYS A 114 12.35 -3.05 1.14
CA CYS A 114 11.40 -2.74 2.22
C CYS A 114 11.74 -1.45 2.98
N ILE A 115 12.89 -0.83 2.70
CA ILE A 115 13.32 0.39 3.39
C ILE A 115 12.59 1.60 2.79
N ARG A 116 11.69 2.21 3.58
CA ARG A 116 10.93 3.40 3.20
C ARG A 116 11.70 4.72 3.38
N ASP A 117 12.72 4.74 4.24
CA ASP A 117 13.58 5.91 4.43
C ASP A 117 14.60 6.06 3.29
N GLY A 118 14.60 7.22 2.63
CA GLY A 118 15.41 7.44 1.42
C GLY A 118 16.92 7.41 1.66
N ASN A 119 17.38 7.94 2.80
CA ASN A 119 18.80 7.96 3.14
C ASN A 119 19.31 6.56 3.48
N ARG A 120 18.55 5.81 4.28
CA ARG A 120 18.84 4.41 4.59
C ARG A 120 18.77 3.52 3.35
N HIS A 121 17.79 3.72 2.48
CA HIS A 121 17.70 2.98 1.21
C HIS A 121 18.92 3.24 0.33
N ARG A 122 19.36 4.50 0.21
CA ARG A 122 20.58 4.88 -0.54
C ARG A 122 21.82 4.18 0.02
N ALA A 123 21.99 4.17 1.35
CA ALA A 123 23.14 3.57 2.02
C ALA A 123 23.18 2.04 1.80
N VAL A 124 22.07 1.34 2.04
CA VAL A 124 21.99 -0.12 1.87
C VAL A 124 22.12 -0.51 0.41
N ARG A 125 21.48 0.22 -0.52
CA ARG A 125 21.65 -0.01 -1.97
C ARG A 125 23.12 0.09 -2.37
N LYS A 126 23.84 1.12 -1.90
CA LYS A 126 25.26 1.30 -2.21
C LYS A 126 26.12 0.16 -1.67
N ALA A 127 25.81 -0.35 -0.47
CA ALA A 127 26.53 -1.47 0.12
C ALA A 127 26.30 -2.78 -0.66
N VAL A 128 25.06 -3.06 -1.07
CA VAL A 128 24.70 -4.31 -1.77
C VAL A 128 25.08 -4.28 -3.26
N SER A 129 25.01 -3.12 -3.92
CA SER A 129 25.22 -3.02 -5.38
C SER A 129 26.62 -3.42 -5.85
N GLY A 130 27.63 -3.35 -4.97
CA GLY A 130 29.02 -3.67 -5.35
C GLY A 130 29.19 -5.10 -5.87
N GLY A 131 28.44 -6.06 -5.31
CA GLY A 131 28.48 -7.48 -5.72
C GLY A 131 27.79 -7.79 -7.05
N PHE A 132 27.05 -6.82 -7.60
CA PHE A 132 26.28 -6.94 -8.84
C PHE A 132 26.82 -6.01 -9.95
N THR A 133 28.06 -5.55 -9.82
CA THR A 133 28.75 -4.87 -10.92
C THR A 133 29.14 -5.89 -11.99
N ILE A 134 29.18 -5.48 -13.25
CA ILE A 134 29.51 -6.38 -14.38
C ILE A 134 30.83 -7.13 -14.12
N GLY A 135 31.86 -6.43 -13.66
CA GLY A 135 33.15 -7.05 -13.32
C GLY A 135 33.08 -8.00 -12.13
N ALA A 136 32.27 -7.72 -11.10
CA ALA A 136 32.09 -8.64 -9.97
C ALA A 136 31.31 -9.89 -10.39
N ILE A 137 30.31 -9.75 -11.27
CA ILE A 137 29.54 -10.86 -11.83
C ILE A 137 30.46 -11.78 -12.64
N GLN A 138 31.21 -11.22 -13.60
CA GLN A 138 32.14 -11.99 -14.42
C GLN A 138 33.19 -12.74 -13.58
N LYS A 139 33.78 -12.05 -12.60
CA LYS A 139 34.87 -12.63 -11.80
C LYS A 139 34.40 -13.67 -10.78
N THR A 140 33.25 -13.47 -10.16
CA THR A 140 32.85 -14.25 -8.96
C THR A 140 31.65 -15.16 -9.20
N TRP A 141 30.75 -14.80 -10.11
CA TRP A 141 29.47 -15.47 -10.28
C TRP A 141 29.44 -16.41 -11.48
N GLU A 142 30.03 -16.03 -12.62
CA GLU A 142 29.98 -16.85 -13.85
C GLU A 142 30.49 -18.28 -13.61
N SER A 143 31.69 -18.43 -13.05
CA SER A 143 32.24 -19.76 -12.75
C SER A 143 31.37 -20.61 -11.80
N LYS A 144 30.69 -19.99 -10.84
CA LYS A 144 29.78 -20.71 -9.92
C LYS A 144 28.50 -21.13 -10.62
N ILE A 145 27.94 -20.25 -11.44
CA ILE A 145 26.73 -20.53 -12.23
C ILE A 145 27.02 -21.63 -13.25
N ASP A 146 28.16 -21.56 -13.94
CA ASP A 146 28.59 -22.58 -14.90
C ASP A 146 28.74 -23.95 -14.21
N GLY A 147 29.36 -23.97 -13.03
CA GLY A 147 29.47 -25.20 -12.23
C GLY A 147 28.11 -25.80 -11.87
N LEU A 148 27.14 -24.97 -11.47
CA LEU A 148 25.78 -25.41 -11.17
C LEU A 148 25.04 -25.91 -12.41
N ILE A 149 25.20 -25.24 -13.55
CA ILE A 149 24.61 -25.66 -14.82
C ILE A 149 25.19 -27.00 -15.24
N HIS A 150 26.50 -27.18 -15.16
CA HIS A 150 27.14 -28.45 -15.50
C HIS A 150 26.67 -29.60 -14.60
N LEU A 151 26.58 -29.36 -13.29
CA LEU A 151 26.09 -30.35 -12.34
C LEU A 151 24.63 -30.71 -12.64
N TRP A 152 23.79 -29.73 -12.94
CA TRP A 152 22.41 -29.93 -13.30
C TRP A 152 22.26 -30.71 -14.63
N LEU A 153 23.03 -30.38 -15.65
CA LEU A 153 23.04 -31.09 -16.93
C LEU A 153 23.51 -32.54 -16.78
N GLN A 154 24.52 -32.79 -15.94
CA GLN A 154 25.00 -34.13 -15.63
C GLN A 154 23.89 -34.96 -14.97
N GLU A 155 23.20 -34.39 -13.98
CA GLU A 155 22.09 -35.06 -13.28
C GLU A 155 20.93 -35.37 -14.25
N ILE A 156 20.52 -34.40 -15.07
CA ILE A 156 19.48 -34.62 -16.09
C ILE A 156 19.89 -35.71 -17.07
N THR A 157 21.12 -35.69 -17.56
CA THR A 157 21.62 -36.70 -18.49
C THR A 157 21.64 -38.08 -17.84
N ALA A 158 21.99 -38.15 -16.55
CA ALA A 158 21.98 -39.39 -15.78
C ALA A 158 20.55 -39.93 -15.58
N ARG A 159 19.57 -39.06 -15.27
CA ARG A 159 18.15 -39.41 -15.17
C ARG A 159 17.60 -39.95 -16.49
N ALA A 160 17.91 -39.25 -17.59
CA ALA A 160 17.52 -39.68 -18.93
C ALA A 160 18.05 -41.08 -19.28
N LYS A 161 19.29 -41.39 -18.91
CA LYS A 161 19.88 -42.73 -19.10
C LYS A 161 19.24 -43.82 -18.24
N ARG A 162 18.71 -43.47 -17.07
CA ARG A 162 17.97 -44.39 -16.19
C ARG A 162 16.52 -44.61 -16.64
N GLY A 163 16.04 -43.85 -17.62
CA GLY A 163 14.64 -43.87 -18.06
C GLY A 163 13.69 -43.22 -17.06
N GLU A 164 14.20 -42.36 -16.18
CA GLU A 164 13.38 -41.56 -15.26
C GLU A 164 12.75 -40.38 -16.04
N GLU A 165 11.48 -40.05 -15.76
CA GLU A 165 10.86 -38.84 -16.31
C GLU A 165 11.60 -37.59 -15.78
N ILE A 166 11.85 -36.64 -16.68
CA ILE A 166 12.60 -35.39 -16.44
C ILE A 166 11.65 -34.27 -16.04
#